data_AF-A0A8E6B286-F1
#
_entry.id   AF-A0A8E6B286-F1
#
_cell.length_a   1.000
_cell.length_b   1.000
_cell.length_c   1.000
_cell.angle_alpha   90.00
_cell.angle_beta   90.00
_cell.angle_gamma   90.00
#
_symmetry.space_group_name_H-M   'P 1'
#
loop_
_entity.id
_entity.type
_entity.pdbx_description
1 polymer ?
#
loop_
_entity_poly.entity_id
_entity_poly.type
_entity_poly.pdbx_seq_one_letter_code
_entity_poly.pdbx_strand_id
1 'polypeptide(L)'
;MAFQMEDQQVHDRWRKLGYEKLLLEEKDYIMIWWLIAEVNNGSFAQYFSNETGDHALQATNALKLSNAIQGAKILQEALDLFLPVGGYTSNWELQNELINKLEENCDSPHGAFREVSDALQDADEPILGLALANVKLAYMRHGIQEV
;
A
#
# COMPACT_ATOMS: atom_id res chain seq x y z
N MET A 1 -11.77 15.53 3.57
CA MET A 1 -10.92 16.66 4.00
C MET A 1 -10.43 16.58 5.45
N ALA A 2 -10.95 15.70 6.33
CA ALA A 2 -10.47 15.61 7.74
C ALA A 2 -9.18 14.78 7.95
N PHE A 3 -8.88 13.81 7.08
CA PHE A 3 -7.67 12.97 7.20
C PHE A 3 -6.35 13.69 6.91
N GLN A 4 -6.40 14.85 6.24
CA GLN A 4 -5.22 15.55 5.72
C GLN A 4 -4.37 16.27 6.80
N MET A 5 -4.88 16.38 8.03
CA MET A 5 -4.14 17.01 9.13
C MET A 5 -3.47 16.01 10.07
N GLU A 6 -4.00 14.79 10.21
CA GLU A 6 -3.51 13.85 11.23
C GLU A 6 -2.21 13.13 10.83
N ASP A 7 -1.93 12.97 9.54
CA ASP A 7 -0.71 12.34 9.02
C ASP A 7 0.38 13.34 8.63
N GLN A 8 0.10 14.64 8.73
CA GLN A 8 0.99 15.72 8.32
C GLN A 8 2.37 15.58 8.99
N GLN A 9 2.41 15.22 10.26
CA GLN A 9 3.66 15.05 11.00
C GLN A 9 4.54 13.93 10.43
N VAL A 10 3.94 12.83 9.99
CA VAL A 10 4.67 11.70 9.37
C VAL A 10 5.31 12.17 8.07
N HIS A 11 4.55 12.88 7.23
CA HIS A 11 5.05 13.43 5.97
C HIS A 11 6.10 14.52 6.18
N ASP A 12 5.97 15.37 7.20
CA ASP A 12 6.96 16.38 7.55
C ASP A 12 8.27 15.76 8.01
N ARG A 13 8.19 14.73 8.85
CA ARG A 13 9.35 13.97 9.29
C ARG A 13 10.00 13.22 8.13
N TRP A 14 9.21 12.64 7.23
CA TRP A 14 9.73 12.00 6.03
C TRP A 14 10.49 12.99 5.15
N ARG A 15 9.90 14.16 4.85
CA ARG A 15 10.56 15.23 4.08
C ARG A 15 11.84 15.75 4.74
N LYS A 16 11.87 15.85 6.08
CA LYS A 16 13.01 16.40 6.83
C LYS A 16 14.15 15.41 7.06
N LEU A 17 13.81 14.17 7.39
CA LEU A 17 14.79 13.16 7.83
C LEU A 17 15.22 12.22 6.70
N GLY A 18 14.38 12.09 5.66
CA GLY A 18 14.50 11.03 4.66
C GLY A 18 13.98 9.69 5.21
N TYR A 19 13.57 8.81 4.29
CA TYR A 19 12.92 7.53 4.62
C TYR A 19 13.76 6.69 5.60
N GLU A 20 15.07 6.56 5.37
CA GLU A 20 15.93 5.67 6.18
C GLU A 20 15.95 5.99 7.68
N LYS A 21 15.78 7.26 8.05
CA LYS A 21 15.86 7.74 9.44
C LYS A 21 14.51 7.75 10.16
N LEU A 22 13.45 7.32 9.50
CA LEU A 22 12.12 7.20 10.09
C LEU A 22 12.04 6.02 11.05
N LEU A 23 11.10 6.12 12.01
CA LEU A 23 10.70 4.99 12.84
C LEU A 23 10.05 3.91 11.96
N LEU A 24 10.04 2.67 12.45
CA LEU A 24 9.47 1.55 11.71
C LEU A 24 7.99 1.78 11.39
N GLU A 25 7.22 2.29 12.35
CA GLU A 25 5.79 2.56 12.20
C GLU A 25 5.51 3.67 11.18
N GLU A 26 6.41 4.65 11.06
CA GLU A 26 6.33 5.70 10.03
C GLU A 26 6.59 5.12 8.64
N LYS A 27 7.59 4.22 8.52
CA LYS A 27 7.88 3.52 7.27
C LYS A 27 6.70 2.65 6.85
N ASP A 28 6.12 1.91 7.79
CA ASP A 28 4.94 1.08 7.57
C ASP A 28 3.73 1.92 7.11
N TYR A 29 3.48 3.07 7.77
CA TYR A 29 2.45 4.01 7.35
C TYR A 29 2.65 4.49 5.91
N ILE A 30 3.88 4.90 5.55
CA ILE A 30 4.20 5.39 4.20
C ILE A 30 3.98 4.31 3.14
N MET A 31 4.30 3.05 3.42
CA MET A 31 4.07 1.95 2.48
C MET A 31 2.59 1.69 2.24
N ILE A 32 1.78 1.75 3.30
CA ILE A 32 0.32 1.64 3.18
C ILE A 32 -0.24 2.87 2.45
N TRP A 33 0.27 4.07 2.76
CA TRP A 33 -0.15 5.31 2.11
C TRP A 33 0.10 5.28 0.60
N TRP A 34 1.26 4.81 0.15
CA TRP A 34 1.57 4.66 -1.27
C TRP A 34 0.66 3.64 -1.96
N LEU A 35 0.42 2.49 -1.33
CA LEU A 35 -0.54 1.52 -1.82
C LEU A 35 -1.92 2.15 -2.07
N ILE A 36 -2.47 2.82 -1.06
CA ILE A 36 -3.79 3.45 -1.15
C ILE A 36 -3.80 4.57 -2.20
N ALA A 37 -2.75 5.39 -2.25
CA ALA A 37 -2.64 6.49 -3.21
C ALA A 37 -2.62 5.99 -4.66
N GLU A 38 -1.82 4.97 -4.95
CA GLU A 38 -1.67 4.42 -6.31
C GLU A 38 -2.93 3.69 -6.77
N VAL A 39 -3.52 2.87 -5.90
CA VAL A 39 -4.76 2.14 -6.22
C VAL A 39 -5.92 3.12 -6.43
N ASN A 40 -6.02 4.20 -5.63
CA ASN A 40 -7.03 5.24 -5.85
C ASN A 40 -6.79 6.07 -7.12
N ASN A 41 -5.54 6.21 -7.55
CA ASN A 41 -5.19 7.00 -8.73
C ASN A 41 -5.42 6.23 -10.04
N GLY A 42 -5.18 4.92 -10.05
CA GLY A 42 -5.36 4.09 -11.25
C GLY A 42 -6.01 2.75 -10.95
N SER A 43 -5.28 1.86 -10.29
CA SER A 43 -5.68 0.52 -9.86
C SER A 43 -4.48 -0.19 -9.22
N PHE A 44 -4.65 -1.44 -8.80
CA PHE A 44 -3.51 -2.31 -8.48
C PHE A 44 -2.55 -2.52 -9.65
N ALA A 45 -2.99 -2.45 -10.91
CA ALA A 45 -2.10 -2.54 -12.06
C ALA A 45 -1.08 -1.38 -12.05
N GLN A 46 -1.54 -0.15 -11.75
CA GLN A 46 -0.67 1.01 -11.61
C GLN A 46 0.26 0.89 -10.40
N TYR A 47 -0.26 0.43 -9.26
CA TYR A 47 0.55 0.20 -8.07
C TYR A 47 1.69 -0.77 -8.37
N PHE A 48 1.41 -1.90 -9.01
CA PHE A 48 2.44 -2.91 -9.32
C PHE A 48 3.38 -2.51 -10.47
N SER A 49 2.97 -1.62 -11.38
CA SER A 49 3.82 -1.16 -12.49
C SER A 49 4.84 -0.08 -12.06
N ASN A 50 4.52 0.67 -11.01
CA ASN A 50 5.35 1.75 -10.48
C ASN A 50 6.40 1.23 -9.50
N GLU A 51 7.41 2.05 -9.16
CA GLU A 51 8.42 1.74 -8.14
C GLU A 51 7.80 1.46 -6.75
N THR A 52 6.62 2.01 -6.49
CA THR A 52 5.83 1.72 -5.28
C THR A 52 5.43 0.24 -5.18
N GLY A 53 5.31 -0.43 -6.32
CA GLY A 53 5.03 -1.84 -6.47
C GLY A 53 6.09 -2.71 -5.83
N ASP A 54 7.38 -2.33 -5.86
CA ASP A 54 8.50 -3.10 -5.27
C ASP A 54 8.35 -3.31 -3.76
N HIS A 55 7.49 -2.52 -3.12
CA HIS A 55 7.21 -2.57 -1.70
C HIS A 55 5.95 -3.36 -1.34
N ALA A 56 5.31 -4.07 -2.29
CA ALA A 56 4.04 -4.79 -2.04
C ALA A 56 4.11 -5.80 -0.88
N LEU A 57 5.21 -6.54 -0.76
CA LEU A 57 5.40 -7.48 0.36
C LEU A 57 5.58 -6.75 1.70
N GLN A 58 6.27 -5.61 1.70
CA GLN A 58 6.41 -4.77 2.88
C GLN A 58 5.05 -4.16 3.27
N ALA A 59 4.28 -3.63 2.32
CA ALA A 59 2.94 -3.11 2.54
C ALA A 59 1.99 -4.18 3.10
N THR A 60 2.07 -5.42 2.59
CA THR A 60 1.31 -6.56 3.12
C THR A 60 1.63 -6.82 4.60
N ASN A 61 2.91 -6.77 4.98
CA ASN A 61 3.32 -6.93 6.37
C ASN A 61 2.87 -5.75 7.24
N ALA A 62 3.02 -4.52 6.76
CA ALA A 62 2.60 -3.31 7.43
C ALA A 62 1.09 -3.29 7.72
N LEU A 63 0.27 -3.74 6.76
CA LEU A 63 -1.19 -3.88 6.94
C LEU A 63 -1.51 -4.87 8.07
N LYS A 64 -0.84 -6.03 8.09
CA LYS A 64 -1.00 -7.04 9.15
C LYS A 64 -0.59 -6.49 10.52
N LEU A 65 0.55 -5.82 10.62
CA LEU A 65 1.04 -5.22 11.86
C LEU A 65 0.15 -4.07 12.37
N SER A 66 -0.53 -3.39 11.46
CA SER A 66 -1.51 -2.35 11.77
C SER A 66 -2.91 -2.89 12.06
N ASN A 67 -3.10 -4.21 12.02
CA ASN A 67 -4.41 -4.86 12.17
C ASN A 67 -5.44 -4.39 11.12
N ALA A 68 -4.96 -3.94 9.95
CA ALA A 68 -5.75 -3.66 8.77
C ALA A 68 -5.97 -4.97 8.00
N ILE A 69 -6.84 -5.81 8.56
CA ILE A 69 -7.03 -7.20 8.13
C ILE A 69 -7.69 -7.26 6.76
N GLN A 70 -8.68 -6.39 6.49
CA GLN A 70 -9.35 -6.33 5.19
C GLN A 70 -8.36 -5.87 4.11
N GLY A 71 -7.62 -4.79 4.36
CA GLY A 71 -6.59 -4.30 3.44
C GLY A 71 -5.51 -5.35 3.16
N ALA A 72 -5.02 -6.04 4.19
CA ALA A 72 -4.03 -7.12 4.04
C ALA A 72 -4.56 -8.27 3.17
N LYS A 73 -5.84 -8.63 3.34
CA LYS A 73 -6.49 -9.68 2.54
C LYS A 73 -6.60 -9.26 1.07
N ILE A 74 -7.05 -8.04 0.79
CA ILE A 74 -7.25 -7.56 -0.58
C ILE A 74 -5.91 -7.43 -1.33
N LEU A 75 -4.87 -6.90 -0.69
CA LEU A 75 -3.54 -6.86 -1.30
C LEU A 75 -3.00 -8.28 -1.57
N GLN A 76 -3.26 -9.23 -0.68
CA GLN A 76 -2.89 -10.63 -0.93
C GLN A 76 -3.66 -11.21 -2.13
N GLU A 77 -4.96 -10.96 -2.25
CA GLU A 77 -5.76 -11.38 -3.41
C GLU A 77 -5.21 -10.78 -4.72
N ALA A 78 -4.80 -9.51 -4.70
CA ALA A 78 -4.16 -8.86 -5.84
C ALA A 78 -2.80 -9.49 -6.19
N LEU A 79 -1.99 -9.86 -5.18
CA LEU A 79 -0.73 -10.59 -5.38
C LEU A 79 -0.97 -12.01 -5.93
N ASP A 80 -2.04 -12.68 -5.51
CA ASP A 80 -2.37 -14.04 -5.91
C ASP A 80 -2.77 -14.12 -7.40
N LEU A 81 -3.20 -13.01 -8.01
CA LEU A 81 -3.42 -12.92 -9.46
C LEU A 81 -2.17 -13.23 -10.28
N PHE A 82 -0.97 -13.03 -9.72
CA PHE A 82 0.27 -13.36 -10.42
C PHE A 82 0.62 -14.85 -10.40
N LEU A 83 0.01 -15.66 -9.52
CA LEU A 83 0.36 -17.09 -9.37
C LEU A 83 0.27 -17.89 -10.69
N PRO A 84 -0.77 -17.73 -11.54
CA PRO A 84 -0.87 -18.47 -12.79
C PRO A 84 0.16 -18.06 -13.86
N VAL A 85 0.76 -16.87 -13.73
CA VAL A 85 1.67 -16.31 -14.73
C VAL A 85 3.14 -16.32 -14.34
N GLY A 86 3.48 -16.85 -13.15
CA GLY A 86 4.87 -16.99 -12.68
C GLY A 86 5.14 -16.45 -11.28
N GLY A 87 4.13 -15.85 -10.65
CA GLY A 87 4.23 -15.19 -9.34
C GLY A 87 4.70 -13.75 -9.45
N TYR A 88 4.42 -12.98 -8.39
CA TYR A 88 4.86 -11.59 -8.27
C TYR A 88 6.39 -11.51 -8.14
N THR A 89 7.00 -10.50 -8.77
CA THR A 89 8.45 -10.30 -8.78
C THR A 89 8.84 -8.83 -8.61
N SER A 90 10.02 -8.59 -8.04
CA SER A 90 10.62 -7.25 -7.91
C SER A 90 11.48 -6.86 -9.12
N ASN A 91 11.50 -7.65 -10.19
CA ASN A 91 12.10 -7.24 -11.46
C ASN A 91 11.06 -6.45 -12.25
N TRP A 92 11.23 -5.13 -12.31
CA TRP A 92 10.29 -4.21 -12.97
C TRP A 92 9.90 -4.64 -14.39
N GLU A 93 10.85 -5.05 -15.23
CA GLU A 93 10.58 -5.40 -16.63
C GLU A 93 9.70 -6.64 -16.70
N LEU A 94 10.10 -7.71 -16.00
CA LEU A 94 9.31 -8.93 -15.92
C LEU A 94 7.95 -8.67 -15.27
N GLN A 95 7.89 -7.86 -14.21
CA GLN A 95 6.66 -7.54 -13.51
C GLN A 95 5.65 -6.85 -14.43
N ASN A 96 6.10 -5.92 -15.28
CA ASN A 96 5.24 -5.27 -16.27
C ASN A 96 4.80 -6.21 -17.38
N GLU A 97 5.66 -7.13 -17.83
CA GLU A 97 5.24 -8.20 -18.75
C GLU A 97 4.14 -9.08 -18.15
N LEU A 98 4.26 -9.44 -16.87
CA LEU A 98 3.24 -10.23 -16.16
C LEU A 98 1.93 -9.45 -15.99
N ILE A 99 1.99 -8.16 -15.66
CA ILE A 99 0.80 -7.29 -15.58
C ILE A 99 0.09 -7.26 -16.94
N ASN A 100 0.82 -6.96 -18.02
CA ASN A 100 0.24 -6.93 -19.37
C ASN A 100 -0.41 -8.28 -19.73
N LYS A 101 0.26 -9.39 -19.42
CA LYS A 101 -0.28 -10.73 -19.66
C LYS A 101 -1.57 -10.99 -18.87
N LEU A 102 -1.67 -10.52 -17.63
CA LEU A 102 -2.90 -10.65 -16.85
C LEU A 102 -4.02 -9.80 -17.44
N GLU A 103 -3.72 -8.55 -17.78
CA GLU A 103 -4.69 -7.61 -18.35
C GLU A 103 -5.22 -8.09 -19.72
N GLU A 104 -4.36 -8.61 -20.60
CA GLU A 104 -4.74 -9.10 -21.92
C GLU A 104 -5.54 -10.42 -21.89
N ASN A 105 -5.30 -11.27 -20.89
CA ASN A 105 -5.93 -12.59 -20.78
C ASN A 105 -7.13 -12.62 -19.81
N CYS A 106 -7.55 -11.47 -19.27
CA CYS A 106 -8.71 -11.42 -18.41
C CYS A 106 -10.01 -11.28 -19.22
N ASP A 107 -11.07 -11.95 -18.76
CA ASP A 107 -12.40 -11.81 -19.35
C ASP A 107 -13.09 -10.49 -18.93
N SER A 108 -12.52 -9.78 -17.95
CA SER A 108 -13.04 -8.51 -17.43
C SER A 108 -12.76 -7.36 -18.41
N PRO A 109 -13.77 -6.61 -18.87
CA PRO A 109 -13.56 -5.45 -19.74
C PRO A 109 -12.87 -4.27 -19.04
N HIS A 110 -12.72 -4.34 -17.71
CA HIS A 110 -12.11 -3.29 -16.89
C HIS A 110 -10.70 -3.65 -16.42
N GLY A 111 -10.21 -4.83 -16.82
CA GLY A 111 -8.89 -5.33 -16.44
C GLY A 111 -8.91 -6.35 -15.32
N ALA A 112 -7.82 -7.10 -15.21
CA ALA A 112 -7.64 -8.21 -14.27
C ALA A 112 -7.66 -7.74 -12.82
N PHE A 113 -7.18 -6.51 -12.58
CA PHE A 113 -7.03 -5.94 -11.25
C PHE A 113 -8.23 -5.09 -10.81
N ARG A 114 -9.26 -4.90 -11.65
CA ARG A 114 -10.33 -3.94 -11.34
C ARG A 114 -11.10 -4.32 -10.08
N GLU A 115 -11.58 -5.56 -10.00
CA GLU A 115 -12.43 -6.01 -8.88
C GLU A 115 -11.71 -5.87 -7.53
N VAL A 116 -10.45 -6.31 -7.46
CA VAL A 116 -9.64 -6.16 -6.23
C VAL A 116 -9.31 -4.69 -5.93
N SER A 117 -9.15 -3.85 -6.96
CA SER A 117 -8.95 -2.40 -6.76
C SER A 117 -10.20 -1.76 -6.17
N ASP A 118 -11.38 -2.07 -6.71
CA ASP A 118 -12.66 -1.61 -6.20
C ASP A 118 -12.86 -2.02 -4.75
N ALA A 119 -12.56 -3.28 -4.42
CA ALA A 119 -12.64 -3.78 -3.05
C ALA A 119 -11.77 -2.98 -2.06
N LEU A 120 -10.58 -2.52 -2.47
CA LEU A 120 -9.73 -1.67 -1.63
C LEU A 120 -10.25 -0.23 -1.54
N GLN A 121 -10.74 0.32 -2.65
CA GLN A 121 -11.29 1.68 -2.73
C GLN A 121 -12.56 1.82 -1.88
N ASP A 122 -13.40 0.79 -1.90
CA ASP A 122 -14.68 0.72 -1.18
C ASP A 122 -14.56 0.09 0.21
N ALA A 123 -13.34 -0.20 0.69
CA ALA A 123 -13.15 -0.80 2.01
C ALA A 123 -13.63 0.12 3.14
N ASP A 124 -14.57 -0.37 3.96
CA ASP A 124 -15.04 0.33 5.16
C ASP A 124 -13.98 0.35 6.28
N GLU A 125 -12.97 -0.53 6.22
CA GLU A 125 -11.87 -0.55 7.17
C GLU A 125 -11.04 0.75 7.08
N PRO A 126 -10.79 1.45 8.20
CA PRO A 126 -10.02 2.69 8.20
C PRO A 126 -8.52 2.40 8.10
N ILE A 127 -8.07 1.80 6.99
CA ILE A 127 -6.73 1.25 6.78
C ILE A 127 -5.62 2.24 7.18
N LEU A 128 -5.67 3.48 6.66
CA LEU A 128 -4.67 4.51 7.02
C LEU A 128 -4.80 4.98 8.47
N GLY A 129 -6.02 5.01 9.02
CA GLY A 129 -6.25 5.38 10.41
C GLY A 129 -5.65 4.36 11.39
N LEU A 130 -5.73 3.07 11.07
CA LEU A 130 -5.12 1.99 11.84
C LEU A 130 -3.59 2.07 11.84
N ALA A 131 -3.00 2.28 10.67
CA ALA A 131 -1.55 2.47 10.54
C ALA A 131 -1.07 3.73 11.28
N LEU A 132 -1.83 4.84 11.18
CA LEU A 132 -1.51 6.08 11.86
C LEU A 132 -1.60 5.94 13.39
N ALA A 133 -2.54 5.14 13.91
CA ALA A 133 -2.62 4.86 15.34
C ALA A 133 -1.32 4.21 15.88
N ASN A 134 -0.71 3.31 15.10
CA ASN A 134 0.60 2.72 15.46
C ASN A 134 1.71 3.77 15.49
N VAL A 135 1.71 4.72 14.56
CA VAL A 135 2.66 5.84 14.56
C VAL A 135 2.51 6.70 15.82
N LYS A 136 1.27 7.06 16.19
CA LYS A 136 0.99 7.85 17.40
C LYS A 136 1.51 7.14 18.66
N LEU A 137 1.27 5.82 18.76
CA LEU A 137 1.83 5.01 19.85
C LEU A 137 3.37 5.01 19.85
N ALA A 138 4.01 4.96 18.68
CA ALA A 138 5.47 5.05 18.57
C ALA A 138 5.99 6.41 19.01
N TYR A 139 5.33 7.50 18.64
CA TYR A 139 5.70 8.85 19.06
C TYR A 139 5.64 9.00 20.59
N MET A 140 4.60 8.46 21.23
CA MET A 140 4.52 8.43 22.70
C MET A 140 5.68 7.64 23.32
N ARG A 141 6.04 6.47 22.77
CA ARG A 141 7.17 5.66 23.24
C ARG A 141 8.52 6.38 23.11
N HIS A 142 8.68 7.17 22.05
CA HIS A 142 9.92 7.87 21.73
C HIS A 142 9.96 9.33 22.23
N GLY A 143 8.91 9.82 22.89
CA GLY A 143 8.82 11.20 23.37
C GLY A 143 8.77 12.25 22.25
N ILE A 144 8.27 11.87 21.07
CA ILE A 144 8.05 12.78 19.94
C ILE A 144 6.72 13.49 20.18
N GLN A 145 6.73 14.81 20.27
CA GLN A 145 5.51 15.60 20.46
C GLN A 145 4.69 15.65 19.17
N GLU A 146 3.41 15.31 19.25
CA GLU A 146 2.44 15.57 18.17
C GLU A 146 2.27 17.08 18.00
N VAL A 147 2.23 17.56 16.75
CA VAL A 147 2.12 18.99 16.41
C VAL A 147 0.67 19.38 16.24
#